data_AF-A0A3M4SEC8-F1
#
_entry.id   AF-A0A3M4SEC8-F1
#
_cell.length_a   1.000
_cell.length_b   1.000
_cell.length_c   1.000
_cell.angle_alpha   90.00
_cell.angle_beta   90.00
_cell.angle_gamma   90.00
#
_symmetry.space_group_name_H-M   'P 1'
#
loop_
_entity.id
_entity.type
_entity.pdbx_description
1 polymer ?
#
loop_
_entity_poly.entity_id
_entity_poly.type
_entity_poly.pdbx_seq_one_letter_code
_entity_poly.pdbx_strand_id
1 'polypeptide(L)'
;MKTLIAACSVLIMALMAGCSEEAKTTQWYVEHPDVLAKVYAACKESGDATLNCQSATQAQFQIKQLNAPIPGFDGVTSSDDRGKVSPFKSYAIAELSKDGLSQLNFPMPLIGKSLNELKGVRQTMTESELALAKASCEKIERIGTNIPKDSGSEIKYQLNYGCKLLGFIPREKNFRP
;
A
#
# COMPACT_ATOMS: atom_id res chain seq x y z
N MET A 1 11.16 54.02 -36.74
CA MET A 1 11.07 52.62 -37.25
C MET A 1 12.16 51.70 -36.69
N LYS A 2 13.44 52.09 -36.64
CA LYS A 2 14.53 51.23 -36.12
C LYS A 2 14.42 50.87 -34.62
N THR A 3 13.87 51.77 -33.80
CA THR A 3 13.66 51.56 -32.34
C THR A 3 12.47 50.65 -32.02
N LEU A 4 11.45 50.60 -32.89
CA LEU A 4 10.29 49.70 -32.73
C LEU A 4 10.66 48.24 -33.03
N ILE A 5 11.55 48.02 -34.01
CA ILE A 5 12.02 46.67 -34.36
C ILE A 5 12.86 46.07 -33.22
N ALA A 6 13.72 46.88 -32.58
CA ALA A 6 14.54 46.46 -31.45
C ALA A 6 13.69 46.09 -30.21
N ALA A 7 12.62 46.85 -29.93
CA ALA A 7 11.72 46.57 -28.82
C ALA A 7 10.94 45.26 -29.01
N CYS A 8 10.48 44.95 -30.24
CA CYS A 8 9.81 43.69 -30.54
C CYS A 8 10.75 42.47 -30.42
N SER A 9 12.02 42.59 -30.80
CA SER A 9 12.98 41.49 -30.67
C SER A 9 13.31 41.13 -29.21
N VAL A 10 13.37 42.12 -28.31
CA VAL A 10 13.60 41.88 -26.87
C VAL A 10 12.38 41.23 -26.22
N LEU A 11 11.17 41.61 -26.64
CA LEU A 11 9.93 41.00 -26.17
C LEU A 11 9.84 39.50 -26.53
N ILE A 12 10.24 39.14 -27.75
CA ILE A 12 10.21 37.75 -28.23
C ILE A 12 11.23 36.89 -27.47
N MET A 13 12.44 37.40 -27.17
CA MET A 13 13.42 36.67 -26.35
C MET A 13 12.95 36.49 -24.89
N ALA A 14 12.26 37.48 -24.32
CA ALA A 14 11.67 37.36 -22.97
C ALA A 14 10.51 36.33 -22.93
N LEU A 15 9.73 36.22 -24.01
CA LEU A 15 8.68 35.21 -24.14
C LEU A 15 9.26 33.79 -24.34
N MET A 16 10.45 33.66 -24.95
CA MET A 16 11.15 32.38 -25.12
C MET A 16 11.91 31.93 -23.86
N ALA A 17 12.24 32.85 -22.95
CA ALA A 17 12.72 32.50 -21.60
C ALA A 17 11.61 31.91 -20.70
N GLY A 18 10.36 32.02 -21.13
CA GLY A 18 9.20 31.34 -20.54
C GLY A 18 8.95 29.94 -21.11
N CYS A 19 9.90 29.34 -21.83
CA CYS A 19 9.86 27.91 -22.14
C CYS A 19 9.90 27.15 -20.81
N SER A 20 8.72 26.71 -20.37
CA SER A 20 8.51 25.89 -19.19
C SER A 20 9.56 24.81 -19.12
N GLU A 21 10.16 24.65 -17.94
CA GLU A 21 10.99 23.50 -17.58
C GLU A 21 10.40 22.23 -18.21
N GLU A 22 11.24 21.43 -18.87
CA GLU A 22 10.81 20.19 -19.50
C GLU A 22 9.93 19.39 -18.53
N ALA A 23 8.70 19.11 -18.94
CA ALA A 23 7.72 18.50 -18.06
C ALA A 23 8.18 17.09 -17.66
N LYS A 24 8.46 16.92 -16.37
CA LYS A 24 8.79 15.60 -15.80
C LYS A 24 7.51 14.81 -15.57
N THR A 25 7.59 13.52 -15.84
CA THR A 25 6.44 12.62 -15.68
C THR A 25 6.19 12.31 -14.21
N THR A 26 4.98 11.87 -13.89
CA THR A 26 4.62 11.36 -12.57
C THR A 26 5.59 10.28 -12.09
N GLN A 27 5.96 9.33 -12.97
CA GLN A 27 6.88 8.25 -12.64
C GLN A 27 8.27 8.75 -12.27
N TRP A 28 8.79 9.75 -13.01
CA TRP A 28 10.09 10.34 -12.72
C TRP A 28 10.12 10.93 -11.31
N TYR A 29 9.06 11.65 -10.91
CA TYR A 29 8.94 12.19 -9.55
C TYR A 29 8.82 11.11 -8.47
N VAL A 30 8.19 9.97 -8.75
CA VAL A 30 8.15 8.83 -7.81
C VAL A 30 9.55 8.29 -7.53
N GLU A 31 10.40 8.27 -8.55
CA GLU A 31 11.79 7.79 -8.45
C GLU A 31 12.74 8.84 -7.85
N HIS A 32 12.32 10.11 -7.77
CA HIS A 32 13.13 11.26 -7.33
C HIS A 32 12.46 12.00 -6.16
N PRO A 33 12.33 11.35 -4.98
CA PRO A 33 11.54 11.85 -3.86
C PRO A 33 12.07 13.16 -3.26
N ASP A 34 13.38 13.40 -3.33
CA ASP A 34 14.04 14.63 -2.87
C ASP A 34 13.67 15.84 -3.74
N VAL A 35 13.53 15.63 -5.05
CA VAL A 35 13.07 16.65 -6.00
C VAL A 35 11.57 16.85 -5.88
N LEU A 36 10.80 15.76 -5.79
CA LEU A 36 9.35 15.79 -5.58
C LEU A 36 8.97 16.63 -4.36
N ALA A 37 9.65 16.47 -3.23
CA ALA A 37 9.33 17.20 -2.01
C ALA A 37 9.39 18.73 -2.21
N LYS A 38 10.40 19.22 -2.94
CA LYS A 38 10.58 20.63 -3.24
C LYS A 38 9.54 21.15 -4.22
N VAL A 39 9.34 20.45 -5.33
CA VAL A 39 8.39 20.86 -6.37
C VAL A 39 6.95 20.83 -5.85
N TYR A 40 6.56 19.77 -5.14
CA TYR A 40 5.23 19.67 -4.54
C TYR A 40 4.96 20.79 -3.52
N ALA A 41 5.95 21.14 -2.70
CA ALA A 41 5.82 22.25 -1.75
C ALA A 41 5.59 23.59 -2.48
N ALA A 42 6.39 23.88 -3.51
CA ALA A 42 6.25 25.07 -4.33
C ALA A 42 4.87 25.13 -5.01
N CYS A 43 4.41 24.02 -5.60
CA CYS A 43 3.10 23.95 -6.24
C CYS A 43 1.93 24.16 -5.26
N LYS A 44 2.07 23.68 -4.02
CA LYS A 44 1.05 23.91 -2.97
C LYS A 44 1.01 25.37 -2.54
N GLU A 45 2.16 26.03 -2.48
CA GLU A 45 2.27 27.44 -2.09
C GLU A 45 1.76 28.37 -3.19
N SER A 46 2.15 28.13 -4.44
CA SER A 46 1.76 28.99 -5.56
C SER A 46 0.33 28.76 -6.03
N GLY A 47 -0.20 27.54 -5.86
CA GLY A 47 -1.49 27.13 -6.43
C GLY A 47 -1.46 26.89 -7.93
N ASP A 48 -0.27 26.79 -8.53
CA ASP A 48 -0.12 26.59 -9.97
C ASP A 48 -0.53 25.19 -10.44
N ALA A 49 -1.09 25.13 -11.63
CA ALA A 49 -1.51 23.88 -12.29
C ALA A 49 -0.63 23.51 -13.49
N THR A 50 0.66 23.86 -13.47
CA THR A 50 1.62 23.48 -14.53
C THR A 50 1.71 21.97 -14.69
N LEU A 51 2.20 21.48 -15.83
CA LEU A 51 2.40 20.04 -16.06
C LEU A 51 3.30 19.39 -14.99
N ASN A 52 4.31 20.13 -14.51
CA ASN A 52 5.16 19.69 -13.40
C ASN A 52 4.38 19.63 -12.08
N CYS A 53 3.53 20.61 -11.79
CA CYS A 53 2.70 20.59 -10.58
C CYS A 53 1.64 19.49 -10.61
N GLN A 54 1.04 19.21 -11.77
CA GLN A 54 0.11 18.10 -11.94
C GLN A 54 0.82 16.76 -11.71
N SER A 55 1.98 16.56 -12.35
CA SER A 55 2.77 15.32 -12.24
C SER A 55 3.31 15.11 -10.82
N ALA A 56 3.85 16.17 -10.19
CA ALA A 56 4.34 16.12 -8.80
C ALA A 56 3.20 15.86 -7.81
N THR A 57 2.03 16.49 -7.98
CA THR A 57 0.86 16.24 -7.13
C THR A 57 0.38 14.80 -7.25
N GLN A 58 0.33 14.28 -8.49
CA GLN A 58 -0.04 12.90 -8.72
C GLN A 58 0.98 11.92 -8.11
N ALA A 59 2.28 12.20 -8.24
CA ALA A 59 3.34 11.36 -7.66
C ALA A 59 3.26 11.36 -6.13
N GLN A 60 3.06 12.53 -5.52
CA GLN A 60 2.87 12.66 -4.08
C GLN A 60 1.64 11.89 -3.60
N PHE A 61 0.54 11.94 -4.36
CA PHE A 61 -0.64 11.13 -4.07
C PHE A 61 -0.34 9.63 -4.16
N GLN A 62 0.32 9.17 -5.23
CA GLN A 62 0.69 7.76 -5.42
C GLN A 62 1.55 7.25 -4.27
N ILE A 63 2.61 7.97 -3.89
CA ILE A 63 3.48 7.60 -2.77
C ILE A 63 2.68 7.55 -1.47
N LYS A 64 1.79 8.52 -1.22
CA LYS A 64 0.90 8.49 -0.04
C LYS A 64 -0.01 7.28 -0.03
N GLN A 65 -0.59 6.88 -1.17
CA GLN A 65 -1.44 5.69 -1.26
C GLN A 65 -0.65 4.40 -1.07
N LEU A 66 0.54 4.28 -1.68
CA LEU A 66 1.41 3.10 -1.50
C LEU A 66 1.85 2.90 -0.04
N ASN A 67 2.03 4.00 0.67
CA ASN A 67 2.42 4.03 2.08
C ASN A 67 1.23 4.20 3.04
N ALA A 68 0.00 4.21 2.53
CA ALA A 68 -1.17 4.35 3.38
C ALA A 68 -1.24 3.18 4.37
N PRO A 69 -1.54 3.43 5.65
CA PRO A 69 -1.84 2.36 6.60
C PRO A 69 -2.99 1.53 6.08
N ILE A 70 -2.90 0.22 6.28
CA ILE A 70 -4.00 -0.69 5.93
C ILE A 70 -5.24 -0.27 6.72
N PRO A 71 -6.40 -0.04 6.07
CA PRO A 71 -7.60 0.46 6.73
C PRO A 71 -7.97 -0.36 7.97
N GLY A 72 -8.45 0.31 9.02
CA GLY A 72 -9.04 -0.35 10.17
C GLY A 72 -10.34 -1.02 9.76
N PHE A 73 -10.60 -2.23 10.26
CA PHE A 73 -11.68 -3.09 9.77
C PHE A 73 -13.02 -2.89 10.47
N ASP A 74 -13.08 -2.03 11.48
CA ASP A 74 -14.24 -1.80 12.35
C ASP A 74 -14.83 -0.37 12.23
N GLY A 75 -14.21 0.51 11.43
CA GLY A 75 -14.60 1.93 11.35
C GLY A 75 -14.38 2.74 12.63
N VAL A 76 -13.84 2.13 13.69
CA VAL A 76 -13.59 2.73 15.02
C VAL A 76 -12.09 2.84 15.29
N THR A 77 -11.27 2.00 14.65
CA THR A 77 -9.81 2.02 14.78
C THR A 77 -9.26 3.39 14.32
N SER A 78 -8.58 4.07 15.24
CA SER A 78 -7.90 5.36 14.98
C SER A 78 -6.92 5.22 13.81
N SER A 79 -6.65 6.30 13.07
CA SER A 79 -5.66 6.31 11.99
C SER A 79 -4.30 5.77 12.42
N ASP A 80 -3.95 6.00 13.68
CA ASP A 80 -2.66 5.64 14.23
C ASP A 80 -2.60 4.15 14.55
N ASP A 81 -3.72 3.48 14.75
CA ASP A 81 -3.79 2.06 15.10
C ASP A 81 -4.05 1.14 13.90
N ARG A 82 -4.29 1.74 12.72
CA ARG A 82 -4.47 1.04 11.45
C ARG A 82 -3.25 0.23 11.03
N GLY A 83 -3.48 -1.02 10.66
CA GLY A 83 -2.42 -1.93 10.23
C GLY A 83 -1.44 -2.36 11.32
N LYS A 84 -1.63 -1.96 12.59
CA LYS A 84 -0.85 -2.46 13.76
C LYS A 84 -1.27 -3.85 14.24
N VAL A 85 -2.39 -4.35 13.75
CA VAL A 85 -2.89 -5.68 14.09
C VAL A 85 -1.92 -6.75 13.62
N SER A 86 -1.59 -7.70 14.50
CA SER A 86 -0.76 -8.86 14.20
C SER A 86 -1.63 -10.09 13.96
N PRO A 87 -1.96 -10.43 12.70
CA PRO A 87 -2.92 -11.49 12.40
C PRO A 87 -2.33 -12.89 12.59
N PHE A 88 -1.03 -13.08 12.46
CA PHE A 88 -0.43 -14.41 12.52
C PHE A 88 -0.04 -14.75 13.95
N LYS A 89 -0.78 -15.71 14.51
CA LYS A 89 -0.55 -16.35 15.81
C LYS A 89 -0.90 -17.83 15.68
N SER A 90 -0.62 -18.64 16.69
CA SER A 90 -1.18 -19.99 16.75
C SER A 90 -2.65 -19.93 17.13
N TYR A 91 -3.51 -20.62 16.37
CA TYR A 91 -4.95 -20.68 16.63
C TYR A 91 -5.41 -22.12 16.71
N ALA A 92 -6.18 -22.43 17.76
CA ALA A 92 -7.03 -23.62 17.72
C ALA A 92 -8.14 -23.41 16.68
N ILE A 93 -8.49 -24.47 15.96
CA ILE A 93 -9.60 -24.49 15.00
C ILE A 93 -10.46 -25.72 15.21
N ALA A 94 -11.77 -25.54 15.06
CA ALA A 94 -12.73 -26.61 14.94
C ALA A 94 -13.04 -26.83 13.45
N GLU A 95 -13.00 -28.09 13.00
CA GLU A 95 -13.37 -28.50 11.65
C GLU A 95 -14.68 -29.30 11.75
N LEU A 96 -15.76 -28.87 11.09
CA LEU A 96 -17.08 -29.52 11.15
C LEU A 96 -17.07 -31.03 10.80
N SER A 97 -16.09 -31.49 10.01
CA SER A 97 -15.98 -32.87 9.54
C SER A 97 -15.06 -33.76 10.40
N LYS A 98 -14.55 -33.26 11.53
CA LYS A 98 -13.63 -34.00 12.40
C LYS A 98 -13.97 -33.79 13.87
N ASP A 99 -13.95 -34.87 14.64
CA ASP A 99 -13.98 -34.78 16.09
C ASP A 99 -12.62 -34.29 16.60
N GLY A 100 -12.60 -33.14 17.27
CA GLY A 100 -11.42 -32.57 17.93
C GLY A 100 -10.96 -31.21 17.42
N LEU A 101 -10.07 -30.57 18.20
CA LEU A 101 -9.46 -29.30 17.85
C LEU A 101 -8.17 -29.53 17.06
N SER A 102 -8.08 -28.89 15.90
CA SER A 102 -6.85 -28.76 15.10
C SER A 102 -6.14 -27.44 15.42
N GLN A 103 -4.92 -27.26 14.89
CA GLN A 103 -4.17 -26.02 15.02
C GLN A 103 -3.86 -25.40 13.66
N LEU A 104 -3.81 -24.06 13.63
CA LEU A 104 -3.16 -23.27 12.60
C LEU A 104 -1.80 -22.82 13.14
N ASN A 105 -0.75 -23.14 12.42
CA ASN A 105 0.62 -22.79 12.79
C ASN A 105 1.23 -21.90 11.72
N PHE A 106 1.89 -20.83 12.15
CA PHE A 106 2.59 -19.92 11.25
C PHE A 106 4.08 -19.87 11.60
N PRO A 107 4.95 -19.70 10.60
CA PRO A 107 6.38 -19.63 10.82
C PRO A 107 6.77 -18.34 11.55
N MET A 108 7.89 -18.37 12.27
CA MET A 108 8.38 -17.27 13.10
C MET A 108 8.47 -15.92 12.38
N PRO A 109 8.87 -15.83 11.09
CA PRO A 109 8.89 -14.55 10.38
C PRO A 109 7.52 -13.84 10.31
N LEU A 110 6.40 -14.54 10.49
CA LEU A 110 5.06 -13.96 10.48
C LEU A 110 4.52 -13.62 11.87
N ILE A 111 4.91 -14.40 12.88
CA ILE A 111 4.34 -14.31 14.23
C ILE A 111 4.63 -12.93 14.84
N GLY A 112 3.57 -12.27 15.32
CA GLY A 112 3.68 -10.99 16.02
C GLY A 112 4.00 -9.79 15.13
N LYS A 113 4.15 -9.98 13.81
CA LYS A 113 4.26 -8.86 12.87
C LYS A 113 2.89 -8.26 12.60
N SER A 114 2.83 -6.95 12.63
CA SER A 114 1.67 -6.19 12.20
C SER A 114 1.48 -6.25 10.68
N LEU A 115 0.27 -5.98 10.20
CA LEU A 115 -0.03 -5.96 8.76
C LEU A 115 0.89 -5.02 7.96
N ASN A 116 1.31 -3.89 8.55
CA ASN A 116 2.25 -2.98 7.90
C ASN A 116 3.66 -3.58 7.78
N GLU A 117 4.10 -4.33 8.79
CA GLU A 117 5.39 -5.01 8.82
C GLU A 117 5.46 -6.25 7.94
N LEU A 118 4.32 -6.75 7.46
CA LEU A 118 4.28 -7.90 6.54
C LEU A 118 4.76 -7.57 5.12
N LYS A 119 4.82 -6.28 4.76
CA LYS A 119 5.36 -5.85 3.46
C LYS A 119 6.81 -6.34 3.34
N GLY A 120 7.08 -7.20 2.37
CA GLY A 120 8.43 -7.71 2.12
C GLY A 120 8.84 -8.94 2.95
N VAL A 121 8.03 -9.40 3.90
CA VAL A 121 8.39 -10.54 4.78
C VAL A 121 8.40 -11.87 4.01
N ARG A 122 7.53 -12.01 3.01
CA ARG A 122 7.48 -13.24 2.20
C ARG A 122 8.83 -13.57 1.55
N GLN A 123 9.59 -12.55 1.16
CA GLN A 123 10.90 -12.69 0.52
C GLN A 123 11.99 -13.18 1.48
N THR A 124 11.78 -13.09 2.79
CA THR A 124 12.77 -13.51 3.79
C THR A 124 12.53 -14.92 4.31
N MET A 125 11.47 -15.59 3.84
CA MET A 125 11.06 -16.92 4.33
C MET A 125 11.68 -18.03 3.48
N THR A 126 12.03 -19.13 4.14
CA THR A 126 12.45 -20.36 3.48
C THR A 126 11.28 -21.06 2.79
N GLU A 127 11.56 -22.00 1.89
CA GLU A 127 10.51 -22.77 1.18
C GLU A 127 9.59 -23.55 2.13
N SER A 128 10.15 -24.13 3.20
CA SER A 128 9.37 -24.87 4.19
C SER A 128 8.46 -23.96 5.00
N GLU A 129 8.91 -22.75 5.36
CA GLU A 129 8.10 -21.74 6.02
C GLU A 129 6.98 -21.22 5.11
N LEU A 130 7.28 -20.99 3.82
CA LEU A 130 6.28 -20.62 2.83
C LEU A 130 5.22 -21.71 2.67
N ALA A 131 5.62 -22.97 2.63
CA ALA A 131 4.71 -24.11 2.55
C ALA A 131 3.82 -24.22 3.80
N LEU A 132 4.39 -24.07 4.99
CA LEU A 132 3.65 -24.06 6.26
C LEU A 132 2.62 -22.92 6.30
N ALA A 133 3.05 -21.69 5.99
CA ALA A 133 2.16 -20.53 5.98
C ALA A 133 1.02 -20.71 4.97
N LYS A 134 1.33 -21.19 3.76
CA LYS A 134 0.33 -21.47 2.73
C LYS A 134 -0.69 -22.53 3.18
N ALA A 135 -0.23 -23.65 3.69
CA ALA A 135 -1.10 -24.73 4.16
C ALA A 135 -2.04 -24.26 5.29
N SER A 136 -1.53 -23.46 6.23
CA SER A 136 -2.35 -22.86 7.29
C SER A 136 -3.37 -21.86 6.74
N CYS A 137 -2.96 -20.98 5.82
CA CYS A 137 -3.84 -20.03 5.14
C CYS A 137 -4.99 -20.72 4.38
N GLU A 138 -4.69 -21.75 3.60
CA GLU A 138 -5.70 -22.54 2.87
C GLU A 138 -6.66 -23.27 3.81
N LYS A 139 -6.20 -23.65 5.00
CA LYS A 139 -7.02 -24.35 5.99
C LYS A 139 -8.15 -23.47 6.53
N ILE A 140 -7.92 -22.16 6.68
CA ILE A 140 -8.94 -21.20 7.17
C ILE A 140 -10.08 -21.01 6.17
N GLU A 141 -9.79 -21.09 4.88
CA GLU A 141 -10.77 -20.93 3.80
C GLU A 141 -11.65 -22.18 3.60
N ARG A 142 -11.32 -23.31 4.24
CA ARG A 142 -12.13 -24.52 4.15
C ARG A 142 -13.47 -24.31 4.83
N ILE A 143 -14.53 -24.69 4.11
CA ILE A 143 -15.90 -24.69 4.62
C ILE A 143 -15.95 -25.49 5.92
N GLY A 144 -16.58 -24.91 6.95
CA GLY A 144 -16.71 -25.53 8.25
C GLY A 144 -15.51 -25.42 9.19
N THR A 145 -14.49 -24.63 8.82
CA THR A 145 -13.39 -24.26 9.72
C THR A 145 -13.71 -22.98 10.47
N ASN A 146 -13.71 -23.06 11.80
CA ASN A 146 -13.96 -21.93 12.70
C ASN A 146 -12.89 -21.84 13.78
N ILE A 147 -12.54 -20.62 14.18
CA ILE A 147 -11.65 -20.35 15.32
C ILE A 147 -12.55 -20.24 16.57
N PRO A 148 -12.38 -21.08 17.61
CA PRO A 148 -13.19 -21.00 18.82
C PRO A 148 -13.05 -19.62 19.48
N LYS A 149 -14.17 -19.09 20.00
CA LYS A 149 -14.27 -17.76 20.63
C LYS A 149 -14.02 -16.56 19.70
N ASP A 150 -13.91 -16.77 18.40
CA ASP A 150 -14.09 -15.68 17.43
C ASP A 150 -15.59 -15.40 17.34
N SER A 151 -16.05 -14.28 17.91
CA SER A 151 -17.47 -13.88 17.95
C SER A 151 -18.03 -13.49 16.57
N GLY A 152 -17.28 -13.76 15.50
CA GLY A 152 -17.85 -13.90 14.17
C GLY A 152 -17.36 -12.87 13.18
N SER A 153 -16.06 -12.62 13.12
CA SER A 153 -15.35 -12.26 11.86
C SER A 153 -13.98 -11.68 12.11
N GLU A 154 -13.66 -11.17 13.30
CA GLU A 154 -12.48 -10.33 13.45
C GLU A 154 -11.16 -11.08 13.23
N ILE A 155 -10.96 -12.21 13.93
CA ILE A 155 -9.71 -12.97 13.83
C ILE A 155 -9.62 -13.64 12.46
N LYS A 156 -10.67 -14.34 12.04
CA LYS A 156 -10.71 -15.02 10.74
C LYS A 156 -10.51 -14.03 9.58
N TYR A 157 -11.13 -12.85 9.65
CA TYR A 157 -10.97 -11.80 8.64
C TYR A 157 -9.54 -11.25 8.62
N GLN A 158 -8.98 -10.88 9.78
CA GLN A 158 -7.61 -10.35 9.87
C GLN A 158 -6.59 -11.35 9.31
N LEU A 159 -6.79 -12.64 9.62
CA LEU A 159 -5.95 -13.72 9.14
C LEU A 159 -6.10 -13.93 7.62
N ASN A 160 -7.33 -13.96 7.11
CA ASN A 160 -7.59 -14.03 5.67
C ASN A 160 -7.01 -12.84 4.92
N TYR A 161 -7.14 -11.64 5.47
CA TYR A 161 -6.54 -10.44 4.90
C TYR A 161 -5.01 -10.58 4.84
N GLY A 162 -4.37 -10.98 5.94
CA GLY A 162 -2.92 -11.23 5.98
C GLY A 162 -2.47 -12.28 4.96
N CYS A 163 -3.20 -13.39 4.85
CA CYS A 163 -2.94 -14.43 3.86
C CYS A 163 -3.10 -13.94 2.41
N LYS A 164 -4.09 -13.10 2.12
CA LYS A 164 -4.30 -12.45 0.80
C LYS A 164 -3.25 -11.38 0.50
N LEU A 165 -2.81 -10.63 1.50
CA LEU A 165 -1.75 -9.63 1.40
C LEU A 165 -0.44 -10.28 0.98
N LEU A 166 -0.07 -11.37 1.65
CA LEU A 166 1.13 -12.15 1.35
C LEU A 166 0.97 -13.05 0.13
N GLY A 167 -0.23 -13.20 -0.45
CA GLY A 167 -0.48 -14.01 -1.64
C GLY A 167 -0.37 -15.52 -1.40
N PHE A 168 -0.73 -15.98 -0.20
CA PHE A 168 -0.83 -17.41 0.14
C PHE A 168 -2.16 -18.01 -0.31
N ILE A 169 -3.21 -17.19 -0.38
CA ILE A 169 -4.52 -17.54 -0.94
C ILE A 169 -4.91 -16.53 -2.04
N PRO A 170 -5.76 -16.92 -3.01
CA PRO A 170 -6.21 -16.02 -4.06
C PRO A 170 -6.88 -14.77 -3.49
N ARG A 171 -6.61 -13.61 -4.08
CA ARG A 171 -7.48 -12.45 -3.90
C ARG A 171 -8.74 -12.67 -4.73
N GLU A 172 -9.90 -12.42 -4.15
CA GLU A 172 -11.14 -12.41 -4.92
C GLU A 172 -11.01 -11.41 -6.08
N LYS A 173 -11.56 -11.76 -7.24
CA LYS A 173 -11.43 -10.95 -8.47
C LYS A 173 -11.92 -9.50 -8.31
N ASN A 174 -12.68 -9.21 -7.25
CA ASN A 174 -13.25 -7.90 -6.95
C ASN A 174 -12.63 -7.21 -5.73
N PHE A 175 -11.57 -7.76 -5.13
CA PHE A 175 -10.87 -7.11 -4.03
C PHE A 175 -10.00 -5.97 -4.58
N ARG A 176 -10.57 -4.76 -4.62
CA ARG A 176 -9.84 -3.53 -4.91
C ARG A 176 -9.42 -2.90 -3.57
N PRO A 177 -8.14 -2.49 -3.41
CA PRO A 177 -7.71 -1.73 -2.24
C PRO A 177 -8.49 -0.41 -2.11
#